data_AF-X1HR46-F1
#
_entry.id   AF-X1HR46-F1
#
_cell.length_a   1.000
_cell.length_b   1.000
_cell.length_c   1.000
_cell.angle_alpha   90.00
_cell.angle_beta   90.00
_cell.angle_gamma   90.00
#
_symmetry.space_group_name_H-M   'P 1'
#
loop_
_entity.id
_entity.type
_entity.pdbx_description
1 polymer ?
#
loop_
_entity_poly.entity_id
_entity_poly.type
_entity_poly.pdbx_seq_one_letter_code
_entity_poly.pdbx_strand_id
1 'polypeptide(L)'
;RKHKIYLLEDFSQANGAKFRGKYVGSFGDMAIASHQYNKNLSSGEGGIVVCDNDELFNRAWAAHDLGYPRDESGRLVTDNPKIQMWGQGSRSSELCAALAFTQFSKLDSIVACMHHAKYRIRRGLEEIKGLKLRRIIDSEGDSSSFLLMVWPTEEIRDRVVKETRQTKIVTGPKGLNNLRMPEWGLHIYYQIPSLVKKRGLNSAGRPWTDLLNEFAKDYSYDKGTCPFEDDLVSRSSLLSISPTLTDEICDHVVEEFQKAAKKYM
;
A
#
# COMPACT_ATOMS: atom_id res chain seq x y z
N ARG A 1 13.58 9.95 -15.53
CA ARG A 1 13.98 10.92 -16.60
C ARG A 1 15.17 10.48 -17.45
N LYS A 2 16.37 10.19 -16.92
CA LYS A 2 17.56 9.75 -17.70
C LYS A 2 17.27 8.63 -18.73
N HIS A 3 16.45 7.66 -18.35
CA HIS A 3 16.13 6.50 -19.19
C HIS A 3 14.83 6.64 -20.00
N LYS A 4 14.17 7.81 -19.98
CA LYS A 4 12.86 8.04 -20.64
C LYS A 4 11.79 7.00 -20.30
N ILE A 5 11.81 6.50 -19.05
CA ILE A 5 10.81 5.60 -18.49
C ILE A 5 9.80 6.44 -17.70
N TYR A 6 8.51 6.19 -17.92
CA TYR A 6 7.42 6.77 -17.14
C TYR A 6 7.44 6.25 -15.70
N LEU A 7 7.10 7.12 -14.74
CA LEU A 7 6.96 6.78 -13.34
C LEU A 7 5.48 6.80 -12.96
N LEU A 8 4.95 5.64 -12.58
CA LEU A 8 3.65 5.49 -11.96
C LEU A 8 3.83 5.31 -10.45
N GLU A 9 3.15 6.13 -9.65
CA GLU A 9 3.13 5.98 -8.19
C GLU A 9 1.86 5.26 -7.73
N ASP A 10 2.00 4.15 -7.00
CA ASP A 10 0.89 3.58 -6.23
C ASP A 10 1.00 4.04 -4.77
N PHE A 11 0.07 4.90 -4.36
CA PHE A 11 -0.01 5.42 -3.00
C PHE A 11 -1.26 4.92 -2.26
N SER A 12 -1.81 3.78 -2.68
CA SER A 12 -2.97 3.13 -2.06
C SER A 12 -2.82 2.80 -0.57
N GLN A 13 -1.59 2.73 -0.07
CA GLN A 13 -1.27 2.53 1.36
C GLN A 13 -0.56 3.75 1.99
N ALA A 14 -0.62 4.90 1.33
CA ALA A 14 0.10 6.11 1.69
C ALA A 14 -0.72 7.40 1.47
N ASN A 15 -2.06 7.32 1.51
CA ASN A 15 -2.90 8.51 1.43
C ASN A 15 -2.52 9.51 2.53
N GLY A 16 -2.26 10.77 2.15
CA GLY A 16 -1.84 11.84 3.05
C GLY A 16 -0.35 11.84 3.40
N ALA A 17 0.43 10.86 2.95
CA ALA A 17 1.88 10.89 3.09
C ALA A 17 2.48 12.08 2.31
N LYS A 18 3.60 12.58 2.82
CA LYS A 18 4.43 13.61 2.19
C LYS A 18 5.87 13.14 2.09
N PHE A 19 6.61 13.74 1.17
CA PHE A 19 8.06 13.66 1.12
C PHE A 19 8.59 15.05 0.83
N ARG A 20 9.38 15.60 1.76
CA ARG A 20 9.94 16.96 1.71
C ARG A 20 8.85 18.01 1.48
N GLY A 21 7.74 17.89 2.21
CA GLY A 21 6.61 18.80 2.17
C GLY A 21 5.65 18.62 0.97
N LYS A 22 5.97 17.77 -0.01
CA LYS A 22 5.10 17.48 -1.16
C LYS A 22 4.35 16.16 -0.97
N TYR A 23 3.05 16.10 -1.29
CA TYR A 23 2.26 14.88 -1.17
C TYR A 23 2.80 13.75 -2.06
N VAL A 24 2.82 12.51 -1.54
CA VAL A 24 3.09 11.30 -2.33
C VAL A 24 1.99 11.13 -3.39
N GLY A 25 2.36 10.69 -4.59
CA GLY A 25 1.48 10.66 -5.75
C GLY A 25 1.57 11.90 -6.65
N SER A 26 2.55 12.78 -6.40
CA SER A 26 2.81 13.97 -7.22
C SER A 26 4.24 14.03 -7.78
N PHE A 27 5.02 12.96 -7.67
CA PHE A 27 6.41 12.87 -8.12
C PHE A 27 6.55 12.18 -9.49
N GLY A 28 5.61 11.31 -9.83
CA GLY A 28 5.52 10.58 -11.08
C GLY A 28 4.83 11.34 -12.20
N ASP A 29 4.68 10.65 -13.33
CA ASP A 29 3.90 11.12 -14.48
C ASP A 29 2.39 10.89 -14.26
N MET A 30 2.06 9.84 -13.50
CA MET A 30 0.73 9.54 -13.00
C MET A 30 0.85 8.88 -11.62
N ALA A 31 -0.24 8.92 -10.86
CA ALA A 31 -0.34 8.23 -9.59
C ALA A 31 -1.74 7.67 -9.38
N ILE A 32 -1.84 6.61 -8.57
CA ILE A 32 -3.09 5.95 -8.21
C ILE A 32 -3.19 5.74 -6.71
N ALA A 33 -4.41 5.86 -6.19
CA ALA A 33 -4.74 5.38 -4.86
C ALA A 33 -6.07 4.63 -4.85
N SER A 34 -6.10 3.56 -4.08
CA SER A 34 -7.32 2.89 -3.66
C SER A 34 -7.98 3.61 -2.49
N HIS A 35 -9.30 3.64 -2.49
CA HIS A 35 -10.17 4.05 -1.37
C HIS A 35 -11.05 2.88 -0.90
N GLN A 36 -10.55 1.66 -1.07
CA GLN A 36 -11.19 0.45 -0.54
C GLN A 36 -11.31 0.53 0.99
N TYR A 37 -12.27 -0.23 1.55
CA TYR A 37 -12.62 -0.23 2.96
C TYR A 37 -11.44 -0.21 3.95
N ASN A 38 -10.36 -0.93 3.69
CA ASN A 38 -9.21 -1.06 4.60
C ASN A 38 -8.14 0.03 4.44
N LYS A 39 -8.37 1.06 3.62
CA LYS A 39 -7.44 2.17 3.44
C LYS A 39 -7.64 3.22 4.52
N ASN A 40 -6.60 3.98 4.84
CA ASN A 40 -6.67 5.06 5.82
C ASN A 40 -7.57 6.21 5.36
N LEU A 41 -7.83 6.32 4.05
CA LEU A 41 -8.93 7.08 3.47
C LEU A 41 -9.80 6.11 2.66
N SER A 42 -11.08 6.01 3.00
CA SER A 42 -11.96 4.98 2.43
C SER A 42 -13.32 5.55 2.01
N SER A 43 -13.80 5.11 0.85
CA SER A 43 -15.16 5.34 0.36
C SER A 43 -15.98 4.05 0.29
N GLY A 44 -15.59 3.04 1.08
CA GLY A 44 -16.09 1.67 0.94
C GLY A 44 -15.40 0.96 -0.21
N GLU A 45 -15.67 1.42 -1.44
CA GLU A 45 -14.94 1.06 -2.65
C GLU A 45 -14.60 2.31 -3.46
N GLY A 46 -13.57 2.24 -4.30
CA GLY A 46 -13.17 3.31 -5.20
C GLY A 46 -11.67 3.54 -5.27
N GLY A 47 -11.30 4.60 -5.97
CA GLY A 47 -9.93 5.05 -6.10
C GLY A 47 -9.84 6.33 -6.93
N ILE A 48 -8.63 6.85 -7.04
CA ILE A 48 -8.32 8.04 -7.82
C ILE A 48 -7.11 7.79 -8.71
N VAL A 49 -7.10 8.50 -9.83
CA VAL A 49 -5.93 8.69 -10.67
C VAL A 49 -5.60 10.17 -10.63
N VAL A 50 -4.33 10.50 -10.44
CA VAL A 50 -3.81 11.87 -10.39
C VAL A 50 -2.70 12.00 -11.43
N CYS A 51 -2.69 13.10 -12.17
CA CYS A 51 -1.67 13.41 -13.16
C CYS A 51 -1.67 14.91 -13.47
N ASP A 52 -0.49 15.45 -13.75
CA ASP A 52 -0.32 16.87 -14.13
C ASP A 52 -0.32 17.07 -15.66
N ASN A 53 -0.39 15.99 -16.45
CA ASN A 53 -0.35 16.03 -17.91
C ASN A 53 -1.75 15.85 -18.51
N ASP A 54 -2.23 16.86 -19.24
CA ASP A 54 -3.59 16.86 -19.83
C ASP A 54 -3.84 15.71 -20.82
N GLU A 55 -2.83 15.30 -21.59
CA GLU A 55 -2.98 14.17 -22.51
C GLU A 55 -3.18 12.86 -21.72
N LEU A 56 -2.38 12.63 -20.68
CA LEU A 56 -2.53 11.47 -19.79
C LEU A 56 -3.84 11.51 -19.00
N PHE A 57 -4.26 12.69 -18.53
CA PHE A 57 -5.54 12.88 -17.86
C PHE A 57 -6.71 12.47 -18.77
N ASN A 58 -6.74 13.02 -19.99
CA ASN A 58 -7.78 12.72 -20.97
C ASN A 58 -7.79 11.24 -21.36
N ARG A 59 -6.62 10.62 -21.49
CA ARG A 59 -6.49 9.19 -21.74
C ARG A 59 -7.00 8.35 -20.55
N ALA A 60 -6.71 8.74 -19.32
CA ALA A 60 -7.22 8.05 -18.13
C ALA A 60 -8.75 8.17 -18.02
N TRP A 61 -9.30 9.36 -18.28
CA TRP A 61 -10.74 9.57 -18.33
C TRP A 61 -11.41 8.70 -19.41
N ALA A 62 -10.84 8.68 -20.61
CA ALA A 62 -11.31 7.86 -21.72
C ALA A 62 -11.31 6.36 -21.37
N ALA A 63 -10.24 5.85 -20.77
CA ALA A 63 -10.16 4.45 -20.34
C ALA A 63 -11.24 4.10 -19.29
N HIS A 64 -11.55 5.05 -18.41
CA HIS A 64 -12.54 4.93 -17.36
C HIS A 64 -13.99 5.00 -17.87
N ASP A 65 -14.30 5.85 -18.85
CA ASP A 65 -15.65 6.09 -19.37
C ASP A 65 -15.71 6.00 -20.91
N LEU A 66 -16.16 4.85 -21.44
CA LEU A 66 -16.56 4.64 -22.85
C LEU A 66 -15.51 4.89 -23.93
N GLY A 67 -14.25 5.21 -23.59
CA GLY A 67 -13.18 5.38 -24.57
C GLY A 67 -12.93 6.81 -25.03
N TYR A 68 -13.63 7.80 -24.45
CA TYR A 68 -13.54 9.21 -24.87
C TYR A 68 -13.52 10.16 -23.67
N PRO A 69 -12.66 11.19 -23.68
CA PRO A 69 -12.72 12.26 -22.69
C PRO A 69 -13.87 13.23 -22.98
N ARG A 70 -14.12 14.14 -22.04
CA ARG A 70 -15.11 15.21 -22.17
C ARG A 70 -14.45 16.57 -22.22
N ASP A 71 -15.01 17.47 -23.02
CA ASP A 71 -14.63 18.89 -23.01
C ASP A 71 -15.23 19.62 -21.79
N GLU A 72 -14.94 20.93 -21.67
CA GLU A 72 -15.44 21.78 -20.59
C GLU A 72 -16.97 21.86 -20.52
N SER A 73 -17.67 21.60 -21.64
CA SER A 73 -19.13 21.54 -21.71
C SER A 73 -19.71 20.15 -21.39
N GLY A 74 -18.85 19.17 -21.07
CA GLY A 74 -19.21 17.79 -20.77
C GLY A 74 -19.49 16.92 -21.99
N ARG A 75 -19.18 17.39 -23.21
CA ARG A 75 -19.41 16.67 -24.47
C ARG A 75 -18.25 15.75 -24.79
N LEU A 76 -18.53 14.61 -25.40
CA LEU A 76 -17.49 13.65 -25.79
C LEU A 76 -16.59 14.25 -26.87
N VAL A 77 -15.28 14.12 -26.69
CA VAL A 77 -14.28 14.55 -27.67
C VAL A 77 -13.97 13.38 -28.61
N THR A 78 -14.48 13.44 -29.84
CA THR A 78 -14.43 12.34 -30.83
C THR A 78 -13.59 12.64 -32.07
N ASP A 79 -12.84 13.74 -32.08
CA ASP A 79 -12.03 14.21 -33.21
C ASP A 79 -10.52 14.14 -32.95
N ASN A 80 -10.07 13.79 -31.73
CA ASN A 80 -8.66 13.64 -31.39
C ASN A 80 -8.25 12.17 -31.22
N PRO A 81 -7.54 11.55 -32.19
CA PRO A 81 -7.17 10.13 -32.12
C PRO A 81 -6.15 9.79 -31.01
N LYS A 82 -5.42 10.77 -30.46
CA LYS A 82 -4.44 10.50 -29.38
C LYS A 82 -5.09 10.13 -28.04
N ILE A 83 -6.34 10.54 -27.85
CA ILE A 83 -7.11 10.36 -26.61
C ILE A 83 -8.33 9.46 -26.80
N GLN A 84 -8.46 8.83 -27.97
CA GLN A 84 -9.48 7.83 -28.29
C GLN A 84 -8.96 6.42 -28.03
N MET A 85 -9.75 5.61 -27.32
CA MET A 85 -9.40 4.22 -27.01
C MET A 85 -10.63 3.39 -26.66
N TRP A 86 -10.42 2.13 -26.28
CA TRP A 86 -11.48 1.30 -25.71
C TRP A 86 -11.53 1.47 -24.19
N GLY A 87 -12.64 1.95 -23.66
CA GLY A 87 -12.87 2.08 -22.21
C GLY A 87 -13.47 0.83 -21.57
N GLN A 88 -13.37 0.71 -20.25
CA GLN A 88 -13.88 -0.45 -19.48
C GLN A 88 -15.07 -0.13 -18.56
N GLY A 89 -15.49 1.14 -18.45
CA GLY A 89 -16.65 1.53 -17.65
C GLY A 89 -16.43 1.36 -16.14
N SER A 90 -15.39 1.98 -15.60
CA SER A 90 -14.97 1.87 -14.19
C SER A 90 -15.41 3.07 -13.35
N ARG A 91 -16.60 3.62 -13.66
CA ARG A 91 -17.15 4.83 -13.02
C ARG A 91 -17.37 4.65 -11.53
N SER A 92 -16.92 5.63 -10.74
CA SER A 92 -17.31 5.76 -9.33
C SER A 92 -18.77 6.24 -9.23
N SER A 93 -19.49 5.80 -8.20
CA SER A 93 -20.83 6.33 -7.91
C SER A 93 -20.74 7.67 -7.16
N GLU A 94 -21.74 8.52 -7.34
CA GLU A 94 -21.85 9.80 -6.60
C GLU A 94 -21.79 9.60 -5.07
N LEU A 95 -22.34 8.50 -4.56
CA LEU A 95 -22.27 8.18 -3.13
C LEU A 95 -20.85 7.86 -2.66
N CYS A 96 -20.09 7.08 -3.44
CA CYS A 96 -18.68 6.81 -3.15
C CYS A 96 -17.85 8.09 -3.26
N ALA A 97 -18.11 8.93 -4.26
CA ALA A 97 -17.44 10.22 -4.45
C ALA A 97 -17.72 11.18 -3.28
N ALA A 98 -18.98 11.32 -2.84
CA ALA A 98 -19.36 12.18 -1.71
C ALA A 98 -18.71 11.72 -0.39
N LEU A 99 -18.65 10.39 -0.17
CA LEU A 99 -17.96 9.84 1.00
C LEU A 99 -16.44 10.10 0.92
N ALA A 100 -15.81 9.86 -0.22
CA ALA A 100 -14.39 10.16 -0.42
C ALA A 100 -14.09 11.64 -0.16
N PHE A 101 -14.89 12.56 -0.71
CA PHE A 101 -14.76 13.99 -0.51
C PHE A 101 -14.81 14.38 0.98
N THR A 102 -15.75 13.79 1.73
CA THR A 102 -15.87 14.01 3.18
C THR A 102 -14.70 13.42 3.97
N GLN A 103 -14.09 12.34 3.48
CA GLN A 103 -12.90 11.74 4.11
C GLN A 103 -11.63 12.53 3.81
N PHE A 104 -11.50 13.10 2.62
CA PHE A 104 -10.38 13.97 2.26
C PHE A 104 -10.26 15.18 3.19
N SER A 105 -11.38 15.80 3.58
CA SER A 105 -11.36 16.93 4.53
C SER A 105 -10.91 16.55 5.94
N LYS A 106 -10.85 15.24 6.25
CA LYS A 106 -10.40 14.69 7.54
C LYS A 106 -9.02 14.04 7.45
N LEU A 107 -8.45 13.91 6.25
CA LEU A 107 -7.26 13.11 6.00
C LEU A 107 -6.07 13.55 6.85
N ASP A 108 -5.81 14.86 6.93
CA ASP A 108 -4.69 15.39 7.72
C ASP A 108 -4.86 15.06 9.21
N SER A 109 -6.08 15.15 9.77
CA SER A 109 -6.36 14.76 11.16
C SER A 109 -6.21 13.25 11.38
N ILE A 110 -6.68 12.43 10.44
CA ILE A 110 -6.55 10.97 10.48
C ILE A 110 -5.06 10.58 10.49
N VAL A 111 -4.26 11.16 9.59
CA VAL A 111 -2.81 10.94 9.51
C VAL A 111 -2.12 11.44 10.78
N ALA A 112 -2.48 12.60 11.31
CA ALA A 112 -1.91 13.12 12.56
C ALA A 112 -2.15 12.17 13.75
N CYS A 113 -3.36 11.62 13.90
CA CYS A 113 -3.65 10.65 14.96
C CYS A 113 -2.85 9.35 14.79
N MET A 114 -2.76 8.81 13.57
CA MET A 114 -1.93 7.62 13.30
C MET A 114 -0.45 7.91 13.54
N HIS A 115 0.03 9.10 13.17
CA HIS A 115 1.42 9.53 13.37
C HIS A 115 1.76 9.58 14.85
N HIS A 116 0.92 10.23 15.66
CA HIS A 116 1.07 10.27 17.12
C HIS A 116 1.17 8.86 17.72
N ALA A 117 0.21 7.98 17.40
CA ALA A 117 0.18 6.62 17.91
C ALA A 117 1.39 5.79 17.45
N LYS A 118 1.71 5.83 16.14
CA LYS A 118 2.84 5.10 15.57
C LYS A 118 4.14 5.53 16.23
N TYR A 119 4.41 6.82 16.35
CA TYR A 119 5.69 7.30 16.87
C TYR A 119 5.80 7.16 18.39
N ARG A 120 4.68 7.13 19.12
CA ARG A 120 4.66 6.71 20.53
C ARG A 120 5.11 5.26 20.69
N ILE A 121 4.47 4.34 19.96
CA ILE A 121 4.85 2.92 19.98
C ILE A 121 6.28 2.73 19.48
N ARG A 122 6.65 3.38 18.38
CA ARG A 122 7.97 3.30 17.75
C ARG A 122 9.09 3.62 18.74
N ARG A 123 8.98 4.71 19.50
CA ARG A 123 9.99 5.11 20.51
C ARG A 123 10.20 4.02 21.56
N GLY A 124 9.12 3.44 22.09
CA GLY A 124 9.22 2.35 23.06
C GLY A 124 9.83 1.06 22.50
N LEU A 125 9.58 0.77 21.21
CA LEU A 125 10.17 -0.39 20.54
C LEU A 125 11.64 -0.19 20.15
N GLU A 126 12.10 1.06 19.96
CA GLU A 126 13.51 1.38 19.69
C GLU A 126 14.45 1.00 20.85
N GLU A 127 13.91 0.84 22.07
CA GLU A 127 14.65 0.40 23.25
C GLU A 127 14.96 -1.11 23.25
N ILE A 128 14.29 -1.90 22.39
CA ILE A 128 14.49 -3.34 22.30
C ILE A 128 15.80 -3.64 21.55
N LYS A 129 16.83 -4.04 22.29
CA LYS A 129 18.14 -4.39 21.72
C LYS A 129 18.02 -5.50 20.68
N GLY A 130 18.51 -5.25 19.47
CA GLY A 130 18.51 -6.21 18.36
C GLY A 130 17.28 -6.15 17.46
N LEU A 131 16.20 -5.46 17.88
CA LEU A 131 15.07 -5.18 17.02
C LEU A 131 15.43 -4.05 16.05
N LYS A 132 15.11 -4.20 14.77
CA LYS A 132 15.21 -3.13 13.78
C LYS A 132 13.82 -2.71 13.37
N LEU A 133 13.60 -1.41 13.20
CA LEU A 133 12.36 -0.87 12.66
C LEU A 133 12.58 -0.44 11.20
N ARG A 134 11.53 -0.47 10.38
CA ARG A 134 11.60 0.01 8.99
C ARG A 134 12.22 1.41 8.95
N ARG A 135 13.16 1.59 8.02
CA ARG A 135 13.73 2.90 7.70
C ARG A 135 12.64 3.79 7.11
N ILE A 136 12.39 4.92 7.78
CA ILE A 136 11.55 6.01 7.30
C ILE A 136 12.49 7.13 6.84
N ILE A 137 12.35 7.57 5.58
CA ILE A 137 13.27 8.56 4.99
C ILE A 137 12.91 9.98 5.46
N ASP A 138 11.61 10.26 5.57
CA ASP A 138 11.03 11.52 6.04
C ASP A 138 9.95 11.19 7.06
N SER A 139 10.26 11.38 8.34
CA SER A 139 9.35 11.02 9.44
C SER A 139 8.14 11.93 9.54
N GLU A 140 8.28 13.19 9.15
CA GLU A 140 7.22 14.20 9.20
C GLU A 140 6.16 13.95 8.12
N GLY A 141 6.55 13.28 7.04
CA GLY A 141 5.68 12.93 5.92
C GLY A 141 5.10 11.51 5.96
N ASP A 142 5.29 10.74 7.03
CA ASP A 142 4.83 9.35 7.12
C ASP A 142 3.31 9.24 7.30
N SER A 143 2.59 8.56 6.38
CA SER A 143 1.16 8.27 6.53
C SER A 143 0.83 7.43 7.76
N SER A 144 1.84 6.76 8.32
CA SER A 144 1.80 6.12 9.63
C SER A 144 0.82 4.96 9.79
N SER A 145 0.21 4.47 8.71
CA SER A 145 -0.78 3.37 8.76
C SER A 145 -0.20 2.03 9.22
N PHE A 146 1.12 1.85 9.13
CA PHE A 146 1.82 0.62 9.51
C PHE A 146 3.14 0.89 10.23
N LEU A 147 3.46 0.05 11.21
CA LEU A 147 4.76 -0.04 11.87
C LEU A 147 5.36 -1.41 11.58
N LEU A 148 6.46 -1.45 10.82
CA LEU A 148 7.16 -2.68 10.45
C LEU A 148 8.38 -2.89 11.35
N MET A 149 8.51 -4.12 11.81
CA MET A 149 9.55 -4.63 12.70
C MET A 149 10.31 -5.75 12.00
N VAL A 150 11.63 -5.72 12.08
CA VAL A 150 12.55 -6.72 11.53
C VAL A 150 13.32 -7.34 12.70
N TRP A 151 13.06 -8.61 12.97
CA TRP A 151 13.61 -9.35 14.10
C TRP A 151 14.96 -10.00 13.73
N PRO A 152 15.82 -10.36 14.70
CA PRO A 152 17.09 -11.02 14.39
C PRO A 152 16.92 -12.34 13.66
N THR A 153 15.90 -13.14 14.02
CA THR A 153 15.58 -14.42 13.36
C THR A 153 14.06 -14.62 13.22
N GLU A 154 13.66 -15.59 12.39
CA GLU A 154 12.26 -15.98 12.19
C GLU A 154 11.66 -16.58 13.48
N GLU A 155 12.46 -17.35 14.23
CA GLU A 155 12.04 -17.98 15.48
C GLU A 155 11.74 -16.95 16.56
N ILE A 156 12.56 -15.89 16.65
CA ILE A 156 12.32 -14.77 17.58
C ILE A 156 11.04 -14.05 17.19
N ARG A 157 10.86 -13.73 15.90
CA ARG A 157 9.63 -13.12 15.37
C ARG A 157 8.42 -13.95 15.76
N ASP A 158 8.44 -15.26 15.50
CA ASP A 158 7.34 -16.17 15.80
C ASP A 158 7.00 -16.19 17.29
N ARG A 159 8.00 -16.28 18.17
CA ARG A 159 7.79 -16.31 19.63
C ARG A 159 7.21 -14.99 20.15
N VAL A 160 7.78 -13.85 19.74
CA VAL A 160 7.30 -12.54 20.19
C VAL A 160 5.88 -12.26 19.67
N VAL A 161 5.62 -12.51 18.38
CA VAL A 161 4.28 -12.30 17.80
C VAL A 161 3.24 -13.22 18.45
N LYS A 162 3.58 -14.48 18.72
CA LYS A 162 2.69 -15.42 19.42
C LYS A 162 2.34 -14.91 20.82
N GLU A 163 3.34 -14.49 21.60
CA GLU A 163 3.13 -14.02 22.98
C GLU A 163 2.30 -12.73 23.02
N THR A 164 2.66 -11.73 22.22
CA THR A 164 1.96 -10.44 22.17
C THR A 164 0.52 -10.57 21.63
N ARG A 165 0.23 -11.54 20.76
CA ARG A 165 -1.16 -11.86 20.38
C ARG A 165 -1.97 -12.42 21.55
N GLN A 166 -1.37 -13.12 22.51
CA GLN A 166 -2.08 -13.64 23.68
C GLN A 166 -2.49 -12.52 24.66
N THR A 167 -1.92 -11.32 24.52
CA THR A 167 -2.12 -10.16 25.41
C THR A 167 -3.10 -9.14 24.84
N LYS A 168 -3.99 -9.60 23.95
CA LYS A 168 -5.03 -8.83 23.23
C LYS A 168 -4.51 -7.88 22.15
N ILE A 169 -3.22 -7.94 21.79
CA ILE A 169 -2.70 -7.33 20.57
C ILE A 169 -2.98 -8.27 19.39
N VAL A 170 -4.27 -8.52 19.15
CA VAL A 170 -4.77 -9.57 18.25
C VAL A 170 -5.19 -9.03 16.89
N THR A 171 -5.00 -9.86 15.87
CA THR A 171 -5.79 -9.82 14.64
C THR A 171 -7.27 -10.07 15.00
N GLY A 172 -8.16 -9.12 14.73
CA GLY A 172 -9.60 -9.26 14.96
C GLY A 172 -10.38 -9.53 13.68
N PRO A 173 -11.70 -9.80 13.75
CA PRO A 173 -12.55 -10.06 12.58
C PRO A 173 -12.58 -8.91 11.56
N LYS A 174 -12.18 -7.70 12.00
CA LYS A 174 -12.19 -6.46 11.21
C LYS A 174 -10.79 -5.87 10.98
N GLY A 175 -9.70 -6.58 11.30
CA GLY A 175 -8.35 -6.02 11.11
C GLY A 175 -7.20 -6.97 11.42
N LEU A 176 -6.14 -6.85 10.62
CA LEU A 176 -4.87 -7.55 10.81
C LEU A 176 -3.96 -6.70 11.69
N ASN A 177 -3.83 -7.05 12.97
CA ASN A 177 -2.86 -6.43 13.88
C ASN A 177 -1.80 -7.45 14.30
N ASN A 178 -0.56 -6.99 14.38
CA ASN A 178 0.59 -7.80 14.76
C ASN A 178 0.75 -9.04 13.88
N LEU A 179 0.84 -8.81 12.57
CA LEU A 179 0.93 -9.84 11.55
C LEU A 179 2.38 -10.30 11.36
N ARG A 180 2.60 -11.61 11.19
CA ARG A 180 3.87 -12.09 10.64
C ARG A 180 3.87 -11.83 9.14
N MET A 181 4.89 -11.18 8.59
CA MET A 181 4.88 -10.83 7.16
C MET A 181 4.63 -12.00 6.17
N PRO A 182 5.02 -13.26 6.45
CA PRO A 182 4.65 -14.40 5.61
C PRO A 182 3.14 -14.69 5.57
N GLU A 183 2.38 -14.22 6.55
CA GLU A 183 0.90 -14.34 6.60
C GLU A 183 0.21 -13.26 5.75
N TRP A 184 0.95 -12.31 5.16
CA TRP A 184 0.38 -11.11 4.51
C TRP A 184 -0.24 -11.46 3.12
N GLY A 185 -0.14 -12.72 2.70
CA GLY A 185 -0.87 -13.26 1.55
C GLY A 185 -0.41 -12.66 0.24
N LEU A 186 -1.36 -12.20 -0.57
CA LEU A 186 -1.15 -11.68 -1.93
C LEU A 186 -0.31 -10.39 -2.04
N HIS A 187 0.29 -9.92 -0.94
CA HIS A 187 1.23 -8.80 -0.98
C HIS A 187 2.70 -9.26 -1.03
N ILE A 188 2.94 -10.57 -0.99
CA ILE A 188 4.27 -11.16 -1.16
C ILE A 188 4.32 -11.84 -2.52
N TYR A 189 5.30 -11.49 -3.36
CA TYR A 189 5.29 -11.84 -4.80
C TYR A 189 5.12 -13.35 -5.05
N TYR A 190 5.84 -14.19 -4.31
CA TYR A 190 5.81 -15.65 -4.45
C TYR A 190 4.51 -16.29 -3.92
N GLN A 191 3.64 -15.50 -3.27
CA GLN A 191 2.32 -15.96 -2.81
C GLN A 191 1.21 -15.60 -3.80
N ILE A 192 1.50 -14.83 -4.87
CA ILE A 192 0.52 -14.43 -5.88
C ILE A 192 0.44 -15.55 -6.94
N PRO A 193 -0.57 -16.43 -6.93
CA PRO A 193 -0.55 -17.63 -7.77
C PRO A 193 -0.62 -17.30 -9.25
N SER A 194 -1.29 -16.19 -9.61
CA SER A 194 -1.37 -15.71 -10.99
C SER A 194 -0.05 -15.20 -11.53
N LEU A 195 0.82 -14.64 -10.67
CA LEU A 195 2.16 -14.20 -11.02
C LEU A 195 3.10 -15.41 -11.16
N VAL A 196 3.16 -16.23 -10.11
CA VAL A 196 4.02 -17.43 -10.03
C VAL A 196 3.73 -18.39 -11.19
N LYS A 197 2.45 -18.66 -11.45
CA LYS A 197 2.03 -19.57 -12.53
C LYS A 197 1.88 -18.89 -13.88
N LYS A 198 2.27 -17.61 -14.01
CA LYS A 198 2.15 -16.81 -15.24
C LYS A 198 0.77 -16.97 -15.90
N ARG A 199 -0.30 -16.81 -15.12
CA ARG A 199 -1.69 -16.90 -15.61
C ARG A 199 -2.02 -15.66 -16.42
N GLY A 200 -2.40 -15.87 -17.68
CA GLY A 200 -2.80 -14.78 -18.58
C GLY A 200 -4.12 -14.13 -18.20
N LEU A 201 -4.33 -12.91 -18.69
CA LEU A 201 -5.58 -12.14 -18.57
C LEU A 201 -6.66 -12.64 -19.53
N ASN A 202 -6.30 -13.44 -20.53
CA ASN A 202 -7.20 -14.02 -21.51
C ASN A 202 -6.79 -15.45 -21.90
N SER A 203 -7.62 -16.11 -22.70
CA SER A 203 -7.40 -17.49 -23.17
C SER A 203 -6.13 -17.65 -24.02
N ALA A 204 -5.60 -16.57 -24.61
CA ALA A 204 -4.34 -16.59 -25.35
C ALA A 204 -3.10 -16.58 -24.44
N GLY A 205 -3.27 -16.48 -23.12
CA GLY A 205 -2.16 -16.47 -22.16
C GLY A 205 -1.42 -15.13 -22.06
N ARG A 206 -1.91 -14.06 -22.70
CA ARG A 206 -1.27 -12.73 -22.64
C ARG A 206 -1.38 -12.14 -21.23
N PRO A 207 -0.40 -11.33 -20.78
CA PRO A 207 0.77 -10.85 -21.52
C PRO A 207 1.94 -11.84 -21.58
N TRP A 208 1.88 -12.98 -20.87
CA TRP A 208 3.01 -13.90 -20.73
C TRP A 208 3.46 -14.57 -22.02
N THR A 209 2.54 -14.77 -22.96
CA THR A 209 2.79 -15.37 -24.28
C THR A 209 3.06 -14.33 -25.38
N ASP A 210 3.10 -13.04 -25.04
CA ASP A 210 3.34 -11.98 -26.02
C ASP A 210 4.80 -12.00 -26.47
N LEU A 211 5.04 -11.91 -27.79
CA LEU A 211 6.39 -11.90 -28.37
C LEU A 211 7.24 -10.73 -27.85
N LEU A 212 6.60 -9.61 -27.49
CA LEU A 212 7.28 -8.47 -26.88
C LEU A 212 7.86 -8.79 -25.50
N ASN A 213 7.38 -9.85 -24.84
CA ASN A 213 7.81 -10.30 -23.53
C ASN A 213 8.73 -11.54 -23.57
N GLU A 214 9.16 -11.97 -24.76
CA GLU A 214 10.04 -13.13 -24.93
C GLU A 214 11.34 -13.00 -24.10
N PHE A 215 11.85 -11.78 -23.93
CA PHE A 215 13.04 -11.50 -23.12
C PHE A 215 12.90 -11.91 -21.64
N ALA A 216 11.67 -12.05 -21.14
CA ALA A 216 11.35 -12.38 -19.75
C ALA A 216 10.85 -13.83 -19.58
N LYS A 217 10.92 -14.65 -20.63
CA LYS A 217 10.38 -16.02 -20.60
C LYS A 217 10.96 -16.87 -19.47
N ASP A 218 12.25 -16.68 -19.20
CA ASP A 218 13.02 -17.45 -18.21
C ASP A 218 12.96 -16.84 -16.80
N TYR A 219 12.27 -15.71 -16.61
CA TYR A 219 12.12 -15.11 -15.28
C TYR A 219 11.20 -15.98 -14.43
N SER A 220 11.66 -16.37 -13.23
CA SER A 220 10.83 -17.06 -12.23
C SER A 220 10.30 -16.05 -11.21
N TYR A 221 9.11 -16.32 -10.68
CA TYR A 221 8.53 -15.61 -9.53
C TYR A 221 8.32 -16.55 -8.35
N ASP A 222 9.03 -17.68 -8.32
CA ASP A 222 9.04 -18.58 -7.18
C ASP A 222 9.75 -17.94 -5.98
N LYS A 223 9.48 -18.48 -4.78
CA LYS A 223 10.24 -18.11 -3.59
C LYS A 223 11.72 -18.44 -3.85
N GLY A 224 12.60 -17.48 -3.59
CA GLY A 224 14.03 -17.55 -3.86
C GLY A 224 14.48 -16.63 -4.99
N THR A 225 13.58 -16.15 -5.87
CA THR A 225 13.93 -15.17 -6.91
C THR A 225 14.43 -13.85 -6.31
N CYS A 226 13.81 -13.39 -5.22
CA CYS A 226 14.17 -12.16 -4.54
C CYS A 226 14.72 -12.47 -3.13
N PRO A 227 15.93 -13.05 -2.98
CA PRO A 227 16.40 -13.62 -1.72
C PRO A 227 16.52 -12.60 -0.59
N PHE A 228 16.82 -11.33 -0.93
CA PHE A 228 16.87 -10.25 0.06
C PHE A 228 15.47 -9.88 0.58
N GLU A 229 14.47 -9.83 -0.30
CA GLU A 229 13.08 -9.60 0.10
C GLU A 229 12.56 -10.79 0.92
N ASP A 230 12.85 -12.02 0.49
CA ASP A 230 12.43 -13.23 1.18
C ASP A 230 12.96 -13.31 2.62
N ASP A 231 14.23 -12.95 2.82
CA ASP A 231 14.84 -12.86 4.15
C ASP A 231 14.21 -11.74 5.01
N LEU A 232 13.90 -10.58 4.42
CA LEU A 232 13.17 -9.54 5.13
C LEU A 232 11.76 -9.99 5.51
N VAL A 233 11.02 -10.60 4.59
CA VAL A 233 9.66 -11.11 4.83
C VAL A 233 9.67 -12.20 5.90
N SER A 234 10.59 -13.16 5.85
CA SER A 234 10.62 -14.28 6.80
C SER A 234 10.79 -13.80 8.25
N ARG A 235 11.60 -12.77 8.48
CA ARG A 235 11.93 -12.26 9.82
C ARG A 235 11.19 -10.99 10.22
N SER A 236 10.20 -10.54 9.44
CA SER A 236 9.46 -9.31 9.76
C SER A 236 8.07 -9.58 10.35
N SER A 237 7.60 -8.61 11.13
CA SER A 237 6.20 -8.48 11.55
C SER A 237 5.71 -7.04 11.39
N LEU A 238 4.40 -6.85 11.43
CA LEU A 238 3.76 -5.56 11.16
C LEU A 238 2.61 -5.29 12.12
N LEU A 239 2.57 -4.08 12.68
CA LEU A 239 1.44 -3.54 13.43
C LEU A 239 0.69 -2.52 12.56
N SER A 240 -0.60 -2.75 12.34
CA SER A 240 -1.47 -1.73 11.74
C SER A 240 -1.80 -0.69 12.80
N ILE A 241 -1.76 0.58 12.40
CA ILE A 241 -1.95 1.71 13.31
C ILE A 241 -3.31 2.33 13.02
N SER A 242 -4.23 2.21 13.98
CA SER A 242 -5.54 2.86 13.88
C SER A 242 -5.41 4.34 14.26
N PRO A 243 -6.12 5.26 13.59
CA PRO A 243 -6.22 6.66 14.02
C PRO A 243 -6.96 6.82 15.37
N THR A 244 -7.51 5.75 15.93
CA THR A 244 -8.27 5.75 17.19
C THR A 244 -7.53 5.12 18.37
N LEU A 245 -6.24 4.78 18.22
CA LEU A 245 -5.46 4.26 19.34
C LEU A 245 -5.28 5.35 20.40
N THR A 246 -5.58 5.02 21.66
CA THR A 246 -5.30 5.90 22.79
C THR A 246 -3.86 5.72 23.29
N ASP A 247 -3.39 6.66 24.09
CA ASP A 247 -2.04 6.59 24.68
C ASP A 247 -1.89 5.36 25.58
N GLU A 248 -2.93 4.98 26.33
CA GLU A 248 -2.93 3.79 27.20
C GLU A 248 -2.79 2.50 26.38
N ILE A 249 -3.45 2.43 25.21
CA ILE A 249 -3.31 1.28 24.31
C ILE A 249 -1.91 1.25 23.70
N CYS A 250 -1.37 2.41 23.31
CA CYS A 250 -0.01 2.50 22.79
C CYS A 250 1.02 2.04 23.82
N ASP A 251 0.87 2.46 25.08
CA ASP A 251 1.76 2.08 26.18
C ASP A 251 1.65 0.59 26.49
N HIS A 252 0.43 0.04 26.53
CA HIS A 252 0.23 -1.41 26.66
C HIS A 252 0.92 -2.18 25.53
N VAL A 253 0.83 -1.71 24.29
CA VAL A 253 1.56 -2.34 23.16
C VAL A 253 3.07 -2.31 23.41
N VAL A 254 3.64 -1.17 23.81
CA VAL A 254 5.07 -1.06 24.11
C VAL A 254 5.48 -2.05 25.21
N GLU A 255 4.75 -2.05 26.33
CA GLU A 255 5.05 -2.91 27.48
C GLU A 255 5.07 -4.39 27.10
N GLU A 256 4.05 -4.87 26.38
CA GLU A 256 3.93 -6.27 26.03
C GLU A 256 5.01 -6.71 25.02
N PHE A 257 5.38 -5.85 24.08
CA PHE A 257 6.50 -6.12 23.18
C PHE A 257 7.84 -6.14 23.91
N GLN A 258 8.08 -5.22 24.86
CA GLN A 258 9.30 -5.19 25.66
C GLN A 258 9.40 -6.42 26.58
N LYS A 259 8.29 -6.82 27.23
CA LYS A 259 8.21 -8.04 28.05
C LYS A 259 8.52 -9.29 27.22
N ALA A 260 7.88 -9.44 26.06
CA ALA A 260 8.12 -10.57 25.17
C ALA A 260 9.55 -10.58 24.62
N ALA A 261 10.08 -9.42 24.21
CA ALA A 261 11.44 -9.32 23.70
C ALA A 261 12.48 -9.71 24.76
N LYS A 262 12.35 -9.23 26.01
CA LYS A 262 13.26 -9.59 27.13
C LYS A 262 13.36 -11.10 27.37
N LYS A 263 12.33 -11.85 27.00
CA LYS A 263 12.26 -13.31 27.16
C LYS A 263 12.93 -14.08 26.01
N TYR A 264 12.96 -13.51 24.81
CA TYR A 264 13.32 -14.23 23.59
C TYR A 264 14.53 -13.65 22.84
N MET A 265 15.03 -12.49 23.23
CA MET A 265 16.17 -11.78 22.64
C MET A 265 17.28 -11.61 23.65
#